data_AF-A0A7W7RJ64-F1
#
_entry.id   AF-A0A7W7RJ64-F1
#
_cell.length_a   1.000
_cell.length_b   1.000
_cell.length_c   1.000
_cell.angle_alpha   90.00
_cell.angle_beta   90.00
_cell.angle_gamma   90.00
#
_symmetry.space_group_name_H-M   'P 1'
#
loop_
_entity.id
_entity.type
_entity.pdbx_description
1 polymer ?
#
loop_
_entity_poly.entity_id
_entity_poly.type
_entity_poly.pdbx_seq_one_letter_code
_entity_poly.pdbx_strand_id
1 'polypeptide(L)'
;MELTPTVAAARKPAEHTNPLKNQACTGPLSHLSLAHSYETDIVEISFAGALDIRASDEQTRFSLLYALLEGASSALEISRDDIDGALFRRSMGASTLVLFDTVPGGAGSAVRIAEAFDEVLRAAEKRVRNCDCGEETSCYSCLRNYRNQHVHDRLRRGSALRALEALI
;
A
#
# COMPACT_ATOMS: atom_id res chain seq x y z
N MET A 1 -4.93 -27.71 19.03
CA MET A 1 -3.54 -27.98 19.44
C MET A 1 -2.81 -28.49 18.21
N GLU A 2 -2.48 -27.58 17.30
CA GLU A 2 -1.72 -27.90 16.09
C GLU A 2 -0.28 -27.46 16.33
N LEU A 3 0.63 -28.43 16.21
CA LEU A 3 2.06 -28.27 16.42
C LEU A 3 2.65 -27.62 15.17
N THR A 4 3.01 -26.34 15.26
CA THR A 4 3.85 -25.69 14.26
C THR A 4 5.21 -26.39 14.27
N PRO A 5 5.69 -26.95 13.14
CA PRO A 5 7.00 -27.58 13.11
C PRO A 5 8.05 -26.50 13.31
N THR A 6 8.74 -26.53 14.46
CA THR A 6 9.91 -25.70 14.70
C THR A 6 11.00 -26.23 13.81
N VAL A 7 11.23 -25.55 12.67
CA VAL A 7 12.41 -25.78 11.84
C VAL A 7 13.61 -25.46 12.73
N ALA A 8 14.32 -26.51 13.16
CA ALA A 8 15.57 -26.35 13.91
C ALA A 8 16.49 -25.42 13.11
N ALA A 9 16.90 -24.31 13.72
CA ALA A 9 17.75 -23.33 13.07
C ALA A 9 19.07 -24.02 12.68
N ALA A 10 19.21 -24.34 11.39
CA ALA A 10 20.44 -24.90 10.86
C ALA A 10 21.59 -23.94 11.17
N ARG A 11 22.70 -24.49 11.66
CA ARG A 11 23.89 -23.72 12.01
C ARG A 11 24.36 -23.01 10.74
N LYS A 12 24.45 -21.67 10.77
CA LYS A 12 24.90 -20.88 9.63
C LYS A 12 26.31 -21.37 9.21
N PRO A 13 26.55 -21.69 7.92
CA PRO A 13 27.86 -22.14 7.46
C PRO A 13 28.93 -21.11 7.80
N ALA A 14 30.09 -21.57 8.29
CA ALA A 14 31.23 -20.69 8.58
C ALA A 14 31.91 -20.17 7.30
N GLU A 15 31.67 -20.86 6.18
CA GLU A 15 32.24 -20.55 4.88
C GLU A 15 31.26 -20.87 3.75
N HIS A 16 31.40 -20.18 2.62
CA HIS A 16 30.75 -20.50 1.36
C HIS A 16 31.65 -20.08 0.18
N THR A 17 31.34 -20.54 -1.04
CA THR A 17 32.02 -20.05 -2.25
C THR A 17 31.46 -18.69 -2.65
N ASN A 18 32.30 -17.66 -2.72
CA ASN A 18 31.90 -16.32 -3.14
C ASN A 18 31.34 -16.36 -4.58
N PRO A 19 30.08 -15.94 -4.84
CA PRO A 19 29.45 -16.06 -6.16
C PRO A 19 30.07 -15.17 -7.25
N LEU A 20 30.83 -14.13 -6.87
CA LEU A 20 31.49 -13.23 -7.82
C LEU A 20 32.97 -13.60 -8.06
N LYS A 21 33.64 -14.13 -7.04
CA LYS A 21 35.10 -14.38 -7.07
C LYS A 21 35.49 -15.87 -7.17
N ASN A 22 34.55 -16.80 -6.98
CA ASN A 22 34.80 -18.25 -6.90
C ASN A 22 35.90 -18.64 -5.91
N GLN A 23 36.03 -17.90 -4.81
CA GLN A 23 36.99 -18.14 -3.73
C GLN A 23 36.26 -18.38 -2.41
N ALA A 24 36.93 -19.02 -1.45
CA ALA A 24 36.39 -19.24 -0.11
C ALA A 24 36.05 -17.89 0.57
N CYS A 25 34.83 -17.77 1.09
CA CYS A 25 34.31 -16.59 1.76
C CYS A 25 34.01 -16.90 3.21
N THR A 26 34.76 -16.27 4.13
CA THR A 26 34.60 -16.39 5.60
C THR A 26 34.19 -15.06 6.23
N GLY A 27 33.62 -14.14 5.45
CA GLY A 27 33.24 -12.81 5.91
C GLY A 27 32.08 -12.85 6.93
N PRO A 28 31.97 -11.83 7.81
CA PRO A 28 30.89 -11.75 8.77
C PRO A 28 29.54 -11.51 8.07
N LEU A 29 28.47 -12.06 8.62
CA LEU A 29 27.11 -11.71 8.20
C LEU A 29 26.69 -10.41 8.85
N SER A 30 26.28 -9.44 8.04
CA SER A 30 25.65 -8.20 8.50
C SER A 30 24.20 -8.13 8.01
N HIS A 31 23.34 -7.54 8.83
CA HIS A 31 22.03 -7.11 8.39
C HIS A 31 22.19 -5.72 7.76
N LEU A 32 21.86 -5.61 6.47
CA LEU A 32 21.90 -4.35 5.74
C LEU A 32 20.46 -3.95 5.39
N SER A 33 20.11 -2.70 5.67
CA SER A 33 18.87 -2.08 5.17
C SER A 33 19.23 -1.27 3.94
N LEU A 34 18.83 -1.76 2.76
CA LEU A 34 18.98 -1.03 1.52
C LEU A 34 17.77 -0.10 1.36
N ALA A 35 18.03 1.19 1.30
CA ALA A 35 17.01 2.22 1.11
C ALA A 35 17.51 3.28 0.13
N HIS A 36 16.57 3.90 -0.57
CA HIS A 36 16.80 5.07 -1.41
C HIS A 36 15.94 6.21 -0.88
N SER A 37 16.56 7.36 -0.62
CA SER A 37 15.87 8.58 -0.21
C SER A 37 15.80 9.53 -1.39
N TYR A 38 14.61 10.06 -1.65
CA TYR A 38 14.37 11.08 -2.65
C TYR A 38 13.31 12.04 -2.11
N GLU A 39 13.38 13.29 -2.58
CA GLU A 39 12.40 14.33 -2.24
C GLU A 39 11.23 14.25 -3.23
N THR A 40 10.01 14.26 -2.69
CA THR A 40 8.76 14.28 -3.45
C THR A 40 7.68 14.94 -2.62
N ASP A 41 6.67 15.48 -3.30
CA ASP A 41 5.45 15.90 -2.65
C ASP A 41 4.63 14.70 -2.17
N ILE A 42 3.90 14.90 -1.09
CA ILE A 42 2.97 13.93 -0.52
C ILE A 42 1.63 14.60 -0.26
N VAL A 43 0.56 13.82 -0.34
CA VAL A 43 -0.74 14.21 0.21
C VAL A 43 -1.07 13.29 1.36
N GLU A 44 -1.26 13.87 2.54
CA GLU A 44 -1.77 13.17 3.71
C GLU A 44 -3.27 13.38 3.82
N ILE A 45 -4.01 12.27 3.85
CA ILE A 45 -5.45 12.25 3.90
C ILE A 45 -5.88 11.75 5.27
N SER A 46 -6.66 12.58 5.96
CA SER A 46 -7.30 12.20 7.22
C SER A 46 -8.72 12.71 7.27
N PHE A 47 -9.65 11.82 7.60
CA PHE A 47 -11.06 12.14 7.78
C PHE A 47 -11.44 12.02 9.25
N ALA A 48 -12.28 12.94 9.71
CA ALA A 48 -12.95 12.89 11.00
C ALA A 48 -14.42 13.20 10.74
N GLY A 49 -15.31 12.23 10.97
CA GLY A 49 -16.72 12.33 10.60
C GLY A 49 -17.39 10.96 10.58
N ALA A 50 -18.28 10.74 9.60
CA ALA A 50 -18.96 9.45 9.41
C ALA A 50 -17.98 8.28 9.25
N LEU A 51 -16.80 8.56 8.70
CA LEU A 51 -15.64 7.69 8.73
C LEU A 51 -14.48 8.41 9.45
N ASP A 52 -14.10 7.93 10.63
CA ASP A 52 -12.82 8.28 11.25
C ASP A 52 -11.74 7.28 10.81
N ILE A 53 -10.87 7.72 9.89
CA ILE A 53 -9.81 6.86 9.37
C ILE A 53 -8.77 6.53 10.44
N ARG A 54 -8.61 7.39 11.46
CA ARG A 54 -7.64 7.20 12.55
C ARG A 54 -8.11 6.11 13.49
N ALA A 55 -9.42 5.93 13.65
CA ALA A 55 -10.02 4.87 14.46
C ALA A 55 -10.33 3.57 13.68
N SER A 56 -10.32 3.63 12.35
CA SER A 56 -10.66 2.47 11.49
C SER A 56 -9.69 1.30 11.65
N ASP A 57 -10.12 0.08 11.35
CA ASP A 57 -9.20 -1.06 11.31
C ASP A 57 -8.24 -0.99 10.11
N GLU A 58 -7.16 -1.78 10.18
CA GLU A 58 -6.12 -1.76 9.16
C GLU A 58 -6.61 -2.30 7.80
N GLN A 59 -7.60 -3.21 7.79
CA GLN A 59 -8.25 -3.73 6.58
C GLN A 59 -8.97 -2.61 5.81
N THR A 60 -9.74 -1.79 6.51
CA THR A 60 -10.49 -0.66 5.97
C THR A 60 -9.53 0.40 5.44
N ARG A 61 -8.48 0.72 6.20
CA ARG A 61 -7.46 1.68 5.75
C ARG A 61 -6.77 1.25 4.46
N PHE A 62 -6.31 0.00 4.36
CA PHE A 62 -5.69 -0.49 3.12
C PHE A 62 -6.69 -0.59 1.97
N SER A 63 -7.90 -1.06 2.24
CA SER A 63 -8.94 -1.18 1.20
C SER A 63 -9.30 0.19 0.63
N LEU A 64 -9.45 1.21 1.49
CA LEU A 64 -9.67 2.60 1.05
C LEU A 64 -8.45 3.18 0.32
N LEU A 65 -7.24 2.98 0.85
CA LEU A 65 -5.99 3.45 0.24
C LEU A 65 -5.88 3.01 -1.22
N TYR A 66 -6.06 1.71 -1.48
CA TYR A 66 -5.97 1.19 -2.84
C TYR A 66 -7.18 1.57 -3.70
N ALA A 67 -8.37 1.73 -3.12
CA ALA A 67 -9.47 2.29 -3.89
C ALA A 67 -9.18 3.72 -4.38
N LEU A 68 -8.60 4.57 -3.51
CA LEU A 68 -8.21 5.94 -3.86
C LEU A 68 -7.11 5.97 -4.93
N LEU A 69 -6.10 5.11 -4.82
CA LEU A 69 -5.02 5.01 -5.82
C LEU A 69 -5.54 4.58 -7.21
N GLU A 70 -6.45 3.61 -7.25
CA GLU A 70 -7.07 3.16 -8.50
C GLU A 70 -8.05 4.22 -9.04
N GLY A 71 -8.78 4.90 -8.16
CA GLY A 71 -9.61 6.05 -8.51
C GLY A 71 -8.80 7.18 -9.14
N ALA A 72 -7.69 7.57 -8.51
CA ALA A 72 -6.79 8.62 -8.97
C ALA A 72 -6.20 8.30 -10.35
N SER A 73 -5.76 7.06 -10.55
CA SER A 73 -5.25 6.62 -11.84
C SER A 73 -6.32 6.70 -12.93
N SER A 74 -7.53 6.25 -12.63
CA SER A 74 -8.63 6.28 -13.61
C SER A 74 -9.18 7.68 -13.89
N ALA A 75 -9.24 8.56 -12.90
CA ALA A 75 -9.83 9.89 -13.02
C ALA A 75 -8.85 10.89 -13.65
N LEU A 76 -7.58 10.83 -13.25
CA LEU A 76 -6.58 11.84 -13.59
C LEU A 76 -5.58 11.35 -14.65
N GLU A 77 -5.82 10.16 -15.21
CA GLU A 77 -4.96 9.49 -16.20
C GLU A 77 -3.50 9.37 -15.71
N ILE A 78 -3.32 9.13 -14.42
CA ILE A 78 -2.00 8.93 -13.82
C ILE A 78 -1.66 7.44 -13.90
N SER A 79 -0.46 7.11 -14.39
CA SER A 79 0.02 5.72 -14.39
C SER A 79 0.02 5.16 -12.96
N ARG A 80 -0.45 3.93 -12.78
CA ARG A 80 -0.35 3.25 -11.47
C ARG A 80 1.07 3.03 -11.00
N ASP A 81 2.04 3.07 -11.91
CA ASP A 81 3.46 2.96 -11.57
C ASP A 81 4.06 4.28 -11.09
N ASP A 82 3.40 5.42 -11.33
CA ASP A 82 3.87 6.78 -11.00
C ASP A 82 3.31 7.30 -9.66
N ILE A 83 2.35 6.58 -9.06
CA ILE A 83 1.74 6.91 -7.76
C ILE A 83 1.63 5.69 -6.87
N ASP A 84 1.95 5.84 -5.60
CA ASP A 84 1.74 4.82 -4.58
C ASP A 84 1.29 5.44 -3.27
N GLY A 85 1.05 4.61 -2.27
CA GLY A 85 0.62 5.09 -0.98
C GLY A 85 0.93 4.14 0.16
N ALA A 86 0.87 4.69 1.36
CA ALA A 86 1.18 3.96 2.59
C ALA A 86 0.28 4.41 3.74
N LEU A 87 0.19 3.57 4.76
CA LEU A 87 -0.37 3.96 6.04
C LEU A 87 0.71 4.69 6.83
N PHE A 88 0.47 5.95 7.17
CA PHE A 88 1.39 6.74 7.98
C PHE A 88 0.94 6.75 9.43
N ARG A 89 1.79 6.24 10.33
CA ARG A 89 1.50 6.29 11.77
C ARG A 89 1.96 7.63 12.34
N ARG A 90 1.02 8.43 12.82
CA ARG A 90 1.33 9.60 13.64
C ARG A 90 1.63 9.21 15.09
N SER A 91 2.29 10.09 15.82
CA SER A 91 2.43 9.98 17.27
C SER A 91 1.04 9.82 17.90
N MET A 92 0.92 8.96 18.91
CA MET A 92 -0.33 8.52 19.55
C MET A 92 -1.12 7.40 18.86
N GLY A 93 -0.56 6.73 17.85
CA GLY A 93 -1.13 5.48 17.30
C GLY A 93 -2.24 5.68 16.27
N ALA A 94 -2.56 6.92 15.92
CA ALA A 94 -3.44 7.25 14.80
C ALA A 94 -2.72 6.96 13.46
N SER A 95 -3.37 6.23 12.56
CA SER A 95 -2.87 6.00 11.20
C SER A 95 -3.67 6.79 10.17
N THR A 96 -2.98 7.54 9.32
CA THR A 96 -3.54 8.28 8.18
C THR A 96 -3.13 7.61 6.86
N LEU A 97 -3.74 8.05 5.76
CA LEU A 97 -3.35 7.61 4.43
C LEU A 97 -2.39 8.64 3.84
N VAL A 98 -1.31 8.20 3.22
CA VAL A 98 -0.41 9.07 2.47
C VAL A 98 -0.31 8.56 1.05
N LEU A 99 -0.46 9.45 0.08
CA LEU A 99 -0.21 9.19 -1.34
C LEU A 99 0.99 10.03 -1.78
N PHE A 100 1.81 9.48 -2.65
CA PHE A 100 3.05 10.09 -3.10
C PHE A 100 3.41 9.67 -4.52
N ASP A 101 4.18 10.50 -5.22
CA ASP A 101 4.78 10.16 -6.49
C ASP A 101 5.92 9.13 -6.29
N THR A 102 5.99 8.13 -7.15
CA THR A 102 7.09 7.14 -7.18
C THR A 102 8.22 7.54 -8.11
N VAL A 103 8.01 8.58 -8.92
CA VAL A 103 9.00 9.16 -9.83
C VAL A 103 9.98 10.02 -9.02
N PRO A 104 11.30 9.78 -9.08
CA PRO A 104 12.28 10.62 -8.39
C PRO A 104 12.15 12.09 -8.80
N GLY A 105 12.06 13.00 -7.83
CA GLY A 105 11.85 14.43 -8.06
C GLY A 105 10.38 14.86 -8.18
N GLY A 106 9.44 13.91 -8.15
CA GLY A 106 8.00 14.15 -8.19
C GLY A 106 7.46 14.48 -9.59
N ALA A 107 6.38 13.83 -10.01
CA ALA A 107 5.66 14.16 -11.24
C ALA A 107 4.46 15.11 -10.99
N GLY A 108 4.27 15.55 -9.74
CA GLY A 108 3.17 16.42 -9.33
C GLY A 108 1.84 15.68 -9.15
N SER A 109 1.84 14.35 -9.09
CA SER A 109 0.62 13.56 -8.96
C SER A 109 -0.02 13.76 -7.59
N ALA A 110 0.76 13.87 -6.52
CA ALA A 110 0.24 14.11 -5.18
C ALA A 110 -0.60 15.41 -5.12
N VAL A 111 -0.10 16.49 -5.74
CA VAL A 111 -0.79 17.78 -5.83
C VAL A 111 -2.08 17.65 -6.65
N ARG A 112 -2.01 17.04 -7.84
CA ARG A 112 -3.17 16.82 -8.71
C ARG A 112 -4.28 16.01 -8.01
N ILE A 113 -3.89 14.99 -7.24
CA ILE A 113 -4.84 14.17 -6.47
C ILE A 113 -5.52 15.01 -5.39
N ALA A 114 -4.78 15.89 -4.70
CA ALA A 114 -5.34 16.76 -3.68
C ALA A 114 -6.32 17.78 -4.27
N GLU A 115 -6.00 18.37 -5.42
CA GLU A 115 -6.83 19.37 -6.09
C GLU A 115 -8.12 18.77 -6.68
N ALA A 116 -8.05 17.54 -7.21
CA ALA A 116 -9.18 16.84 -7.83
C ALA A 116 -9.76 15.72 -6.93
N PHE A 117 -9.66 15.87 -5.61
CA PHE A 117 -9.95 14.77 -4.68
C PHE A 117 -11.41 14.25 -4.77
N ASP A 118 -12.37 15.13 -5.03
CA ASP A 118 -13.77 14.74 -5.23
C ASP A 118 -13.96 13.84 -6.46
N GLU A 119 -13.23 14.11 -7.55
CA GLU A 119 -13.25 13.28 -8.75
C GLU A 119 -12.63 11.91 -8.49
N VAL A 120 -11.53 11.89 -7.73
CA VAL A 120 -10.85 10.66 -7.28
C VAL A 120 -11.79 9.79 -6.45
N LEU A 121 -12.51 10.38 -5.48
CA LEU A 121 -13.49 9.66 -4.64
C LEU A 121 -14.60 9.03 -5.48
N ARG A 122 -15.20 9.79 -6.40
CA ARG A 122 -16.28 9.30 -7.27
C ARG A 122 -15.80 8.21 -8.22
N ALA A 123 -14.61 8.34 -8.78
CA ALA A 123 -14.02 7.33 -9.64
C ALA A 123 -13.69 6.03 -8.87
N ALA A 124 -13.14 6.16 -7.66
CA ALA A 124 -12.88 5.03 -6.77
C ALA A 124 -14.18 4.30 -6.42
N GLU A 125 -15.23 5.03 -6.01
CA GLU A 125 -16.53 4.49 -5.67
C GLU A 125 -17.15 3.76 -6.86
N LYS A 126 -17.18 4.39 -8.04
CA LYS A 126 -17.70 3.79 -9.27
C LYS A 126 -16.98 2.51 -9.63
N ARG A 127 -15.64 2.49 -9.53
CA ARG A 127 -14.81 1.31 -9.81
C ARG A 127 -15.13 0.16 -8.86
N VAL A 128 -15.18 0.44 -7.56
CA VAL A 128 -15.41 -0.59 -6.54
C VAL A 128 -16.84 -1.11 -6.60
N ARG A 129 -17.83 -0.23 -6.81
CA ARG A 129 -19.25 -0.57 -6.92
C ARG A 129 -19.55 -1.46 -8.13
N ASN A 130 -18.90 -1.20 -9.27
CA ASN A 130 -19.14 -1.94 -10.52
C ASN A 130 -18.30 -3.22 -10.67
N CYS A 131 -17.53 -3.60 -9.66
CA CYS A 131 -16.78 -4.86 -9.68
C CYS A 131 -17.68 -6.01 -9.21
N ASP A 132 -17.50 -7.22 -9.75
CA ASP A 132 -18.34 -8.40 -9.44
C ASP A 132 -17.74 -9.37 -8.39
N CYS A 133 -16.54 -9.13 -7.86
CA CYS A 133 -15.94 -10.02 -6.85
C CYS A 133 -16.65 -9.94 -5.48
N GLY A 134 -16.58 -10.97 -4.62
CA GLY A 134 -17.27 -10.96 -3.31
C GLY A 134 -16.88 -9.78 -2.41
N GLU A 135 -17.79 -9.27 -1.57
CA GLU A 135 -17.54 -8.12 -0.68
C GLU A 135 -16.44 -8.40 0.35
N GLU A 136 -16.37 -9.65 0.80
CA GLU A 136 -15.37 -10.22 1.69
C GLU A 136 -14.05 -10.54 0.98
N THR A 137 -13.89 -10.17 -0.30
CA THR A 137 -12.70 -10.42 -1.11
C THR A 137 -12.26 -9.16 -1.86
N SER A 138 -11.24 -9.30 -2.70
CA SER A 138 -10.77 -8.27 -3.62
C SER A 138 -10.18 -8.93 -4.87
N CYS A 139 -10.14 -8.20 -5.97
CA CYS A 139 -9.56 -8.68 -7.24
C CYS A 139 -8.78 -7.57 -7.94
N TYR A 140 -8.14 -7.92 -9.05
CA TYR A 140 -7.34 -6.98 -9.87
C TYR A 140 -8.19 -5.91 -10.58
N SER A 141 -9.50 -6.12 -10.69
CA SER A 141 -10.41 -5.14 -11.30
C SER A 141 -10.89 -4.07 -10.32
N CYS A 142 -10.71 -4.24 -9.00
CA CYS A 142 -11.12 -3.27 -7.99
C CYS A 142 -9.94 -2.70 -7.19
N LEU A 143 -9.27 -3.52 -6.39
CA LEU A 143 -8.31 -3.07 -5.37
C LEU A 143 -6.90 -3.65 -5.53
N ARG A 144 -6.76 -4.81 -6.19
CA ARG A 144 -5.46 -5.49 -6.28
C ARG A 144 -4.65 -4.97 -7.46
N ASN A 145 -3.36 -4.84 -7.24
CA ASN A 145 -2.35 -4.65 -8.27
C ASN A 145 -1.11 -5.46 -7.90
N TYR A 146 -0.09 -5.45 -8.76
CA TYR A 146 1.15 -6.20 -8.49
C TYR A 146 1.91 -5.64 -7.27
N ARG A 147 1.90 -4.32 -7.09
CA ARG A 147 2.67 -3.61 -6.04
C ARG A 147 2.13 -3.89 -4.64
N ASN A 148 0.83 -4.16 -4.51
CA ASN A 148 0.18 -4.40 -3.22
C ASN A 148 -0.01 -5.87 -2.83
N GLN A 149 0.69 -6.80 -3.48
CA GLN A 149 0.63 -8.24 -3.16
C GLN A 149 0.82 -8.55 -1.67
N HIS A 150 1.70 -7.81 -1.01
CA HIS A 150 2.02 -7.97 0.41
C HIS A 150 0.84 -7.71 1.37
N VAL A 151 -0.27 -7.14 0.88
CA VAL A 151 -1.49 -6.88 1.67
C VAL A 151 -2.78 -7.41 1.01
N HIS A 152 -2.68 -8.23 -0.04
CA HIS A 152 -3.87 -8.78 -0.76
C HIS A 152 -4.85 -9.53 0.14
N ASP A 153 -4.34 -10.23 1.15
CA ASP A 153 -5.09 -10.97 2.16
C ASP A 153 -5.96 -10.06 3.03
N ARG A 154 -5.65 -8.77 3.06
CA ARG A 154 -6.28 -7.74 3.89
C ARG A 154 -7.16 -6.78 3.11
N LEU A 155 -7.24 -6.93 1.79
CA LEU A 155 -8.09 -6.07 0.95
C LEU A 155 -9.50 -6.66 0.84
N ARG A 156 -10.51 -5.82 1.09
CA ARG A 156 -11.94 -6.15 1.03
C ARG A 156 -12.71 -5.09 0.25
N ARG A 157 -13.38 -5.51 -0.82
CA ARG A 157 -14.24 -4.67 -1.68
C ARG A 157 -15.30 -3.97 -0.83
N GLY A 158 -15.98 -4.72 0.05
CA GLY A 158 -17.06 -4.17 0.89
C GLY A 158 -16.56 -3.12 1.87
N SER A 159 -15.37 -3.30 2.46
CA SER A 159 -14.78 -2.29 3.35
C SER A 159 -14.43 -1.01 2.59
N ALA A 160 -13.85 -1.12 1.38
CA ALA A 160 -13.58 0.04 0.54
C ALA A 160 -14.87 0.77 0.15
N LEU A 161 -15.90 0.03 -0.30
CA LEU A 161 -17.15 0.61 -0.77
C LEU A 161 -17.85 1.40 0.35
N ARG A 162 -18.03 0.79 1.54
CA ARG A 162 -18.64 1.47 2.69
C ARG A 162 -17.85 2.70 3.13
N ALA A 163 -16.52 2.63 3.08
CA ALA A 163 -15.67 3.76 3.41
C ALA A 163 -15.85 4.91 2.41
N LEU A 164 -15.93 4.62 1.11
CA LEU A 164 -16.17 5.62 0.06
C LEU A 164 -17.57 6.22 0.15
N GLU A 165 -18.60 5.41 0.39
CA GLU A 165 -19.98 5.87 0.58
C GLU A 165 -20.12 6.79 1.81
N ALA A 166 -19.31 6.61 2.85
CA ALA A 166 -19.30 7.50 4.02
C ALA A 166 -18.62 8.85 3.76
N LEU A 167 -17.94 9.01 2.63
CA LEU A 167 -17.17 10.21 2.27
C LEU A 167 -17.82 11.06 1.17
N ILE A 168 -18.88 10.57 0.52
CA ILE A 168 -19.61 11.21 -0.59
C ILE A 168 -20.99 11.67 -0.10
#